data_AF-A0A379SXX8-F1
#
_entry.id   AF-A0A379SXX8-F1
#
_cell.length_a   1.000
_cell.length_b   1.000
_cell.length_c   1.000
_cell.angle_alpha   90.00
_cell.angle_beta   90.00
_cell.angle_gamma   90.00
#
_symmetry.space_group_name_H-M   'P 1'
#
loop_
_entity.id
_entity.type
_entity.pdbx_description
1 polymer ?
#
loop_
_entity_poly.entity_id
_entity_poly.type
_entity_poly.pdbx_seq_one_letter_code
_entity_poly.pdbx_strand_id
1 'polypeptide(L)'
;MGFLALLQANPGIDPYVPRAGSVLTIPLQTLLPDAPREGIVINLAELRLYYYQPGKNTVTVYPIGIGQLGGDTLTPTMVTTISDKRANPTWTPTANIRARYKAQGIDLPAVVPAGPITRWDITRFA
;
A
#
# COMPACT_ATOMS: atom_id res chain seq x y z
N MET A 1 -8.63 6.85 1.14
CA MET A 1 -7.86 7.41 2.28
C MET A 1 -7.16 6.31 3.02
N GLY A 2 -5.97 6.56 3.58
CA GLY A 2 -5.20 5.57 4.33
C GLY A 2 -5.52 5.61 5.82
N PHE A 3 -5.36 4.48 6.51
CA PHE A 3 -5.65 4.36 7.94
C PHE A 3 -4.81 5.32 8.81
N LEU A 4 -3.51 5.44 8.52
CA LEU A 4 -2.60 6.32 9.27
C LEU A 4 -2.96 7.81 9.11
N ALA A 5 -3.46 8.22 7.94
CA ALA A 5 -3.91 9.59 7.73
C ALA A 5 -5.17 9.91 8.54
N LEU A 6 -6.09 8.95 8.70
CA LEU A 6 -7.27 9.10 9.55
C LEU A 6 -6.89 9.21 11.02
N LEU A 7 -5.94 8.38 11.48
CA LEU A 7 -5.38 8.44 12.84
C LEU A 7 -4.78 9.81 13.16
N GLN A 8 -3.94 10.33 12.26
CA GLN A 8 -3.28 11.63 12.44
C GLN A 8 -4.27 12.80 12.50
N ALA A 9 -5.33 12.75 11.68
CA ALA A 9 -6.35 13.80 11.65
C ALA A 9 -7.30 13.79 12.87
N ASN A 10 -7.30 12.72 13.67
CA ASN A 10 -8.27 12.48 14.74
C ASN A 10 -7.59 12.06 16.06
N PRO A 11 -6.74 12.90 16.65
CA PRO A 11 -6.02 12.56 17.88
C PRO A 11 -6.99 12.30 19.04
N GLY A 12 -6.75 11.21 19.79
CA GLY A 12 -7.53 10.84 20.97
C GLY A 12 -8.83 10.07 20.69
N ILE A 13 -9.18 9.83 19.42
CA ILE A 13 -10.29 8.95 19.05
C ILE A 13 -9.75 7.52 18.89
N ASP A 14 -10.44 6.54 19.48
CA ASP A 14 -10.13 5.13 19.27
C ASP A 14 -10.32 4.79 17.78
N PRO A 15 -9.26 4.37 17.07
CA PRO A 15 -9.30 4.13 15.63
C PRO A 15 -9.95 2.80 15.25
N TYR A 16 -10.08 1.87 16.19
CA TYR A 16 -10.66 0.55 15.95
C TYR A 16 -12.14 0.55 16.31
N VAL A 17 -12.49 1.22 17.41
CA VAL A 17 -13.87 1.30 17.91
C VAL A 17 -14.17 2.75 18.33
N PRO A 18 -14.40 3.66 17.37
CA PRO A 18 -14.80 5.03 17.68
C PRO A 18 -16.10 5.01 18.49
N ARG A 19 -16.22 5.88 19.49
CA ARG A 19 -17.46 5.97 20.26
C ARG A 19 -18.60 6.41 19.34
N ALA A 20 -19.78 5.82 19.54
CA ALA A 20 -20.96 6.23 18.80
C ALA A 20 -21.22 7.74 19.01
N GLY A 21 -21.50 8.46 17.92
CA GLY A 21 -21.66 9.91 17.92
C GLY A 21 -20.36 10.72 17.83
N SER A 22 -19.18 10.08 17.79
CA SER A 22 -17.92 10.77 17.51
C SER A 22 -17.91 11.38 16.10
N VAL A 23 -17.38 12.61 16.00
CA VAL A 23 -17.16 13.29 14.73
C VAL A 23 -15.73 13.01 14.28
N LEU A 24 -15.58 12.54 13.03
CA LEU A 24 -14.29 12.26 12.42
C LEU A 24 -13.98 13.29 11.33
N THR A 25 -12.80 13.87 11.41
CA THR A 25 -12.21 14.68 10.34
C THR A 25 -11.69 13.75 9.25
N ILE A 26 -12.16 13.96 8.00
CA ILE A 26 -11.67 13.24 6.82
C ILE A 26 -10.72 14.17 6.06
N PRO A 27 -9.39 13.95 6.11
CA PRO A 27 -8.41 14.88 5.55
C PRO A 27 -8.28 14.74 4.03
N LEU A 28 -9.29 15.18 3.27
CA LEU A 28 -9.35 15.09 1.80
C LEU A 28 -8.36 16.02 1.09
N GLN A 29 -7.96 17.11 1.73
CA GLN A 29 -7.01 18.06 1.17
C GLN A 29 -5.58 17.54 1.34
N THR A 30 -4.80 17.61 0.26
CA THR A 30 -3.37 17.29 0.28
C THR A 30 -2.59 18.29 -0.55
N LEU A 31 -1.35 18.53 -0.15
CA LEU A 31 -0.37 19.17 -1.01
C LEU A 31 0.12 18.15 -2.04
N LEU A 32 0.36 18.61 -3.26
CA LEU A 32 0.98 17.76 -4.28
C LEU A 32 2.49 17.72 -4.06
N PRO A 33 3.13 16.57 -4.27
CA PRO A 33 4.58 16.46 -4.12
C PRO A 33 5.30 17.36 -5.13
N ASP A 34 6.47 17.84 -4.73
CA ASP A 34 7.39 18.54 -5.63
C ASP A 34 8.13 17.54 -6.51
N ALA A 35 7.45 17.10 -7.58
CA ALA A 35 7.93 16.11 -8.54
C ALA A 35 7.22 16.32 -9.90
N PRO A 36 7.76 15.76 -11.01
CA PRO A 36 7.08 15.79 -12.30
C PRO A 36 5.66 15.25 -12.20
N ARG A 37 4.69 16.00 -12.72
CA ARG A 37 3.26 15.64 -12.72
C ARG A 37 2.91 14.73 -13.88
N GLU A 38 3.63 13.62 -13.99
CA GLU A 38 3.53 12.66 -15.08
C GLU A 38 3.49 11.23 -14.54
N GLY A 39 2.60 10.40 -15.09
CA GLY A 39 2.52 8.99 -14.73
C GLY A 39 2.22 8.79 -13.25
N ILE A 40 3.09 8.04 -12.57
CA ILE A 40 2.92 7.65 -11.16
C ILE A 40 4.04 8.26 -10.32
N VAL A 41 3.66 9.00 -9.28
CA VAL A 41 4.57 9.45 -8.22
C VAL A 41 4.16 8.79 -6.91
N ILE A 42 5.11 8.15 -6.23
CA ILE A 42 4.90 7.52 -4.93
C ILE A 42 5.62 8.33 -3.86
N ASN A 43 4.88 8.82 -2.88
CA ASN A 43 5.44 9.46 -1.69
C ASN A 43 5.36 8.48 -0.51
N LEU A 44 6.51 7.91 -0.13
CA LEU A 44 6.61 6.93 0.94
C LEU A 44 6.34 7.51 2.33
N ALA A 45 6.65 8.79 2.57
CA ALA A 45 6.44 9.44 3.86
C ALA A 45 4.94 9.70 4.15
N GLU A 46 4.17 9.94 3.10
CA GLU A 46 2.71 10.16 3.20
C GLU A 46 1.89 8.90 2.93
N LEU A 47 2.53 7.80 2.51
CA LEU A 47 1.87 6.57 2.08
C LEU A 47 0.81 6.82 1.00
N ARG A 48 1.18 7.62 -0.01
CA ARG A 48 0.31 8.02 -1.11
C ARG A 48 0.94 7.73 -2.47
N LEU A 49 0.11 7.26 -3.38
CA LEU A 49 0.38 7.18 -4.81
C LEU A 49 -0.45 8.26 -5.53
N TYR A 50 0.24 9.07 -6.33
CA TYR A 50 -0.34 10.10 -7.18
C TYR A 50 -0.29 9.61 -8.63
N TYR A 51 -1.46 9.44 -9.26
CA TYR A 51 -1.55 9.07 -10.67
C TYR A 51 -2.02 10.26 -11.50
N TYR A 52 -1.12 10.77 -12.33
CA TYR A 52 -1.37 11.82 -13.30
C TYR A 52 -1.76 11.16 -14.63
N GLN A 53 -3.05 11.25 -14.97
CA GLN A 53 -3.59 10.62 -16.18
C GLN A 53 -3.03 11.31 -17.44
N PRO A 54 -2.47 10.57 -18.41
CA PRO A 54 -2.02 11.15 -19.67
C PRO A 54 -3.14 11.94 -20.37
N GLY A 55 -2.83 13.15 -20.82
CA GLY A 55 -3.77 14.01 -21.55
C GLY A 55 -4.87 14.65 -20.68
N LYS A 56 -4.81 14.52 -19.34
CA LYS A 56 -5.75 15.19 -18.43
C LYS A 56 -5.01 16.01 -17.39
N ASN A 57 -5.55 17.19 -17.07
CA ASN A 57 -5.05 18.01 -15.96
C ASN A 57 -5.70 17.59 -14.63
N THR A 58 -5.66 16.29 -14.32
CA THR A 58 -6.27 15.71 -13.12
C THR A 58 -5.32 14.71 -12.49
N VAL A 59 -5.29 14.69 -11.15
CA VAL A 59 -4.53 13.72 -10.37
C VAL A 59 -5.49 12.87 -9.54
N THR A 60 -5.25 11.56 -9.53
CA THR A 60 -5.95 10.65 -8.61
C THR A 60 -5.00 10.21 -7.51
N VAL A 61 -5.43 10.31 -6.26
CA VAL A 61 -4.61 9.98 -5.10
C VAL A 61 -5.11 8.70 -4.44
N TYR A 62 -4.22 7.72 -4.31
CA TYR A 62 -4.51 6.44 -3.68
C TYR A 62 -3.67 6.28 -2.40
N PRO A 63 -4.27 5.80 -1.29
CA PRO A 63 -3.49 5.33 -0.17
C PRO A 63 -2.76 4.05 -0.57
N ILE A 64 -1.54 3.86 -0.07
CA ILE A 64 -0.76 2.64 -0.32
C ILE A 64 -0.21 2.06 0.98
N GLY A 65 0.01 0.74 0.98
CA GLY A 65 0.92 0.10 1.92
C GLY A 65 2.31 -0.01 1.31
N ILE A 66 3.34 -0.02 2.13
CA ILE A 66 4.73 -0.19 1.71
C ILE A 66 5.37 -1.39 2.41
N GLY A 67 6.54 -1.77 1.92
CA GLY A 67 7.41 -2.74 2.55
C GLY A 67 7.80 -2.38 3.98
N GLN A 68 8.15 -3.39 4.78
CA GLN A 68 8.60 -3.15 6.15
C GLN A 68 9.94 -2.41 6.15
N LEU A 69 10.02 -1.30 6.89
CA LEU A 69 11.27 -0.57 7.11
C LEU A 69 12.29 -1.44 7.85
N GLY A 70 13.56 -1.37 7.43
CA GLY A 70 14.65 -2.10 8.06
C GLY A 70 14.64 -3.63 7.85
N GLY A 71 13.83 -4.15 6.92
CA GLY A 71 13.78 -5.58 6.59
C GLY A 71 13.91 -5.86 5.09
N ASP A 72 13.93 -7.15 4.74
CA ASP A 72 14.11 -7.69 3.38
C ASP A 72 13.01 -7.32 2.36
N THR A 73 12.02 -6.53 2.75
CA THR A 73 10.87 -6.16 1.91
C THR A 73 10.77 -4.67 1.63
N LEU A 74 11.81 -3.89 1.94
CA LEU A 74 11.83 -2.44 1.79
C LEU A 74 11.40 -1.99 0.38
N THR A 75 10.50 -1.02 0.32
CA THR A 75 10.15 -0.34 -0.93
C THR A 75 11.25 0.67 -1.26
N PRO A 76 11.97 0.53 -2.40
CA PRO A 76 13.09 1.43 -2.73
C PRO A 76 12.61 2.79 -3.23
N THR A 77 13.44 3.81 -3.05
CA THR A 77 13.28 5.11 -3.72
C THR A 77 14.04 5.08 -5.03
N MET A 78 13.31 5.15 -6.16
CA MET A 78 13.89 5.10 -7.50
C MET A 78 12.95 5.68 -8.56
N VAL A 79 13.49 5.94 -9.75
CA VAL A 79 12.69 6.15 -10.97
C VAL A 79 12.62 4.82 -11.72
N THR A 80 11.41 4.40 -12.08
CA THR A 80 11.17 3.13 -12.76
C THR A 80 9.89 3.18 -13.59
N THR A 81 9.61 2.10 -14.32
CA THR A 81 8.44 1.99 -15.20
C THR A 81 7.64 0.72 -14.89
N ILE A 82 6.34 0.77 -15.15
CA ILE A 82 5.51 -0.43 -15.11
C ILE A 82 5.85 -1.27 -16.35
N SER A 83 6.43 -2.45 -16.14
CA SER A 83 6.78 -3.37 -17.22
C SER A 83 5.66 -4.34 -17.56
N ASP A 84 4.81 -4.69 -16.60
CA ASP A 84 3.73 -5.66 -16.77
C ASP A 84 2.59 -5.41 -15.76
N LYS A 85 1.36 -5.76 -16.15
CA LYS A 85 0.17 -5.70 -15.31
C LYS A 85 -0.63 -6.98 -15.50
N ARG A 86 -0.76 -7.76 -14.42
CA ARG A 86 -1.49 -9.04 -14.43
C ARG A 86 -2.67 -8.97 -13.48
N ALA A 87 -3.83 -9.42 -13.95
CA ALA A 87 -4.96 -9.72 -13.08
C ALA A 87 -4.67 -11.02 -12.31
N ASN A 88 -4.99 -11.06 -11.02
CA ASN A 88 -4.87 -12.24 -10.16
C ASN A 88 -3.47 -12.91 -10.24
N PRO A 89 -2.39 -12.22 -9.86
CA PRO A 89 -1.04 -12.79 -9.94
C PRO A 89 -0.82 -13.89 -8.90
N THR A 90 0.07 -14.84 -9.21
CA THR A 90 0.61 -15.77 -8.23
C THR A 90 1.65 -15.08 -7.34
N TRP A 91 1.91 -15.63 -6.15
CA TRP A 91 2.96 -15.13 -5.26
C TRP A 91 4.08 -16.15 -5.11
N THR A 92 5.30 -15.73 -5.45
CA THR A 92 6.52 -16.52 -5.30
C THR A 92 7.35 -15.94 -4.16
N PRO A 93 7.29 -16.48 -2.93
CA PRO A 93 8.11 -16.00 -1.83
C PRO A 93 9.60 -16.21 -2.11
N THR A 94 10.44 -15.25 -1.73
CA THR A 94 11.90 -15.39 -1.80
C THR A 94 12.40 -16.47 -0.85
N ALA A 95 13.64 -16.94 -1.07
CA ALA A 95 14.27 -17.94 -0.19
C ALA A 95 14.29 -17.49 1.28
N ASN A 96 14.65 -16.23 1.55
CA ASN A 96 14.65 -15.65 2.89
C ASN A 96 13.26 -15.64 3.53
N ILE A 97 12.21 -15.28 2.76
CA ILE A 97 10.83 -15.29 3.26
C ILE A 97 10.42 -16.72 3.64
N ARG A 98 10.69 -17.71 2.79
CA ARG A 98 10.38 -19.12 3.12
C ARG A 98 11.13 -19.60 4.36
N ALA A 99 12.42 -19.27 4.50
CA ALA A 99 13.21 -19.62 5.67
C ALA A 99 12.63 -19.01 6.96
N ARG A 100 12.22 -17.73 6.92
CA ARG A 100 11.59 -17.05 8.05
C ARG A 100 10.28 -17.70 8.50
N TYR A 101 9.40 -18.04 7.55
CA TYR A 101 8.14 -18.72 7.88
C TYR A 101 8.38 -20.13 8.40
N LYS A 102 9.35 -20.85 7.83
CA LYS A 102 9.75 -22.18 8.29
C LYS A 102 10.24 -22.15 9.74
N ALA A 103 11.00 -21.12 10.13
CA ALA A 103 11.42 -20.92 11.52
C ALA A 103 10.25 -20.66 12.49
N GLN A 104 9.10 -20.23 11.98
CA GLN A 104 7.85 -20.05 12.73
C GLN A 104 6.93 -21.29 12.66
N GLY A 105 7.41 -22.40 12.08
CA GLY A 105 6.64 -23.64 11.91
C GLY A 105 5.66 -23.63 10.73
N ILE A 106 5.73 -22.62 9.85
CA ILE A 106 4.86 -22.50 8.68
C ILE A 106 5.66 -22.89 7.43
N ASP A 107 5.27 -23.97 6.76
CA ASP A 107 5.86 -24.33 5.47
C ASP A 107 5.14 -23.62 4.33
N LEU A 108 5.89 -22.82 3.56
CA LEU A 108 5.35 -22.06 2.43
C LEU A 108 5.66 -22.79 1.12
N PRO A 109 4.67 -22.96 0.22
CA PRO A 109 4.94 -23.52 -1.10
C PRO A 109 5.87 -22.61 -1.90
N ALA A 110 6.53 -23.18 -2.91
CA ALA A 110 7.39 -22.42 -3.81
C ALA A 110 6.60 -21.33 -4.58
N VAL A 111 5.34 -21.62 -4.91
CA VAL A 111 4.41 -20.70 -5.56
C VAL A 111 3.05 -20.82 -4.87
N VAL A 112 2.51 -19.69 -4.42
CA VAL A 112 1.14 -19.58 -3.92
C VAL A 112 0.25 -19.18 -5.10
N PRO A 113 -0.77 -19.98 -5.46
CA PRO A 113 -1.66 -19.68 -6.57
C PRO A 113 -2.47 -18.41 -6.29
N ALA A 114 -3.08 -17.85 -7.33
CA ALA A 114 -4.02 -16.77 -7.17
C ALA A 114 -5.28 -17.23 -6.41
N GLY A 115 -5.86 -16.36 -5.60
CA GLY A 115 -7.09 -16.65 -4.87
C GLY A 115 -7.13 -15.99 -3.49
N PRO A 116 -8.19 -16.22 -2.70
CA PRO A 116 -8.49 -15.43 -1.50
C PRO A 116 -7.45 -15.47 -0.37
N ILE A 117 -6.46 -16.37 -0.46
CA ILE A 117 -5.40 -16.50 0.54
C ILE A 117 -4.06 -15.96 0.06
N THR A 118 -3.96 -15.57 -1.23
CA THR A 118 -2.69 -15.14 -1.80
C THR A 118 -2.31 -13.77 -1.27
N ARG A 119 -1.01 -13.51 -1.11
CA ARG A 119 -0.51 -12.22 -0.61
C ARG A 119 -0.91 -11.04 -1.50
N TRP A 120 -1.17 -11.30 -2.78
CA TRP A 120 -1.61 -10.31 -3.76
C TRP A 120 -3.12 -10.14 -3.86
N ASP A 121 -3.91 -10.87 -3.05
CA ASP A 121 -5.34 -10.71 -3.05
C ASP A 121 -5.73 -9.37 -2.42
N ILE A 122 -6.17 -8.44 -3.26
CA ILE A 122 -6.65 -7.12 -2.86
C ILE A 122 -8.15 -7.13 -2.50
N THR A 123 -8.86 -8.25 -2.67
CA THR A 123 -10.31 -8.33 -2.40
C THR A 123 -10.67 -8.40 -0.92
N ARG A 124 -9.69 -8.53 -0.01
CA ARG A 124 -9.89 -8.50 1.45
C ARG A 124 -10.00 -7.10 2.08
N PHE A 125 -9.96 -6.03 1.28
CA PHE A 125 -9.97 -4.65 1.78
C PHE A 125 -11.15 -3.80 1.25
N ALA A 126 -12.22 -4.45 0.79
CA ALA A 126 -13.48 -3.78 0.39
C ALA A 126 -14.62 -4.20 1.31
#